data_AF-Q8TPK4-F1
#
_entry.id   AF-Q8TPK4-F1
#
_cell.length_a   1.000
_cell.length_b   1.000
_cell.length_c   1.000
_cell.angle_alpha   90.00
_cell.angle_beta   90.00
_cell.angle_gamma   90.00
#
_symmetry.space_group_name_H-M   'P 1'
#
loop_
_entity.id
_entity.type
_entity.pdbx_description
1 polymer ?
#
loop_
_entity_poly.entity_id
_entity_poly.type
_entity_poly.pdbx_seq_one_letter_code
_entity_poly.pdbx_strand_id
1 'polypeptide(L)'
;MGLFDVFKNRAKHSQKSPKIDYSITDNVLSVGDFTGEYHQSPKGKFILAWKDQKENGKYILLEKGKIKLQAKMRHPNNGMVSNPGVFILSDLTSKGMYGVFHIINSYGETLIKQRCRANMGPTGISDDGRFAVCQALESTSKSDSCKLFFFDIKNRKLLWKKVPETVGTELSWAKSYRFDTKKKILYLIHGKNRAYRYTFEGTFLDSKLYRHDCISVGNDIEFLEALKELKVELSENTDPREYDALIAPLKNRLKRFSDKDSKSKIHRVLGEILYLQGNNAGAIEHFETALKLNPKVGVKRTLDKLKKTA
;
A
#
# COMPACT_ATOMS: atom_id res chain seq x y z
N MET A 1 56.06 11.40 -53.48
CA MET A 1 55.45 10.27 -52.76
C MET A 1 53.98 10.60 -52.52
N GLY A 2 53.07 9.77 -53.07
CA GLY A 2 51.62 9.67 -52.76
C GLY A 2 50.73 10.79 -53.33
N LEU A 3 50.17 10.69 -54.55
CA LEU A 3 48.99 9.94 -55.03
C LEU A 3 47.61 10.55 -54.63
N PHE A 4 47.00 11.19 -55.65
CA PHE A 4 45.58 11.29 -56.02
C PHE A 4 44.49 11.76 -55.04
N ASP A 5 44.14 13.02 -55.22
CA ASP A 5 42.84 13.59 -55.62
C ASP A 5 41.58 12.70 -55.84
N VAL A 6 40.46 13.41 -55.76
CA VAL A 6 39.09 13.21 -56.30
C VAL A 6 37.95 12.58 -55.47
N PHE A 7 36.92 13.44 -55.33
CA PHE A 7 35.46 13.24 -55.29
C PHE A 7 34.69 13.58 -54.01
N LYS A 8 34.00 14.73 -54.13
CA LYS A 8 32.69 15.07 -53.54
C LYS A 8 31.86 13.82 -53.20
N ASN A 9 31.37 13.77 -51.96
CA ASN A 9 29.98 13.40 -51.74
C ASN A 9 29.39 14.12 -50.52
N ARG A 10 28.35 14.91 -50.78
CA ARG A 10 27.40 15.36 -49.75
C ARG A 10 26.71 14.13 -49.19
N ALA A 11 26.94 13.82 -47.92
CA ALA A 11 26.01 13.00 -47.15
C ALA A 11 25.36 13.91 -46.10
N LYS A 12 24.16 14.42 -46.42
CA LYS A 12 23.20 14.80 -45.40
C LYS A 12 22.86 13.52 -44.64
N HIS A 13 23.51 13.26 -43.50
CA HIS A 13 22.94 12.34 -42.53
C HIS A 13 21.91 13.08 -41.67
N SER A 14 20.78 13.37 -42.30
CA SER A 14 19.51 13.18 -41.61
C SER A 14 19.36 11.69 -41.36
N GLN A 15 19.57 11.28 -40.12
CA GLN A 15 18.77 10.20 -39.55
C GLN A 15 18.05 10.78 -38.34
N LYS A 16 16.98 11.53 -38.63
CA LYS A 16 15.77 11.41 -37.81
C LYS A 16 15.52 9.90 -37.70
N SER A 17 15.90 9.33 -36.56
CA SER A 17 15.52 7.97 -36.23
C SER A 17 14.00 7.91 -36.39
N PRO A 18 13.43 6.89 -37.04
CA PRO A 18 11.99 6.81 -37.18
C PRO A 18 11.45 6.76 -35.75
N LYS A 19 10.79 7.85 -35.33
CA LYS A 19 9.88 7.83 -34.18
C LYS A 19 8.90 6.73 -34.55
N ILE A 20 8.95 5.61 -33.84
CA ILE A 20 7.79 4.76 -33.80
C ILE A 20 6.76 5.61 -33.05
N ASP A 21 5.75 6.06 -33.79
CA ASP A 21 4.61 6.81 -33.26
C ASP A 21 3.79 5.86 -32.40
N TYR A 22 4.18 5.77 -31.14
CA TYR A 22 3.25 5.34 -30.14
C TYR A 22 2.43 6.55 -29.71
N SER A 23 1.12 6.35 -29.56
CA SER A 23 0.24 7.36 -28.97
C SER A 23 -0.13 6.93 -27.56
N ILE A 24 -0.29 7.91 -26.69
CA ILE A 24 -0.85 7.73 -25.36
C ILE A 24 -2.12 8.56 -25.31
N THR A 25 -3.24 7.92 -25.03
CA THR A 25 -4.53 8.57 -24.79
C THR A 25 -5.05 8.07 -23.47
N ASP A 26 -5.25 8.97 -22.51
CA ASP A 26 -5.61 8.66 -21.13
C ASP A 26 -4.67 7.62 -20.50
N ASN A 27 -5.19 6.44 -20.17
CA ASN A 27 -4.45 5.34 -19.53
C ASN A 27 -4.06 4.22 -20.51
N VAL A 28 -4.13 4.49 -21.81
CA VAL A 28 -3.90 3.49 -22.86
C VAL A 28 -2.77 3.94 -23.79
N LEU A 29 -1.91 3.00 -24.14
CA LEU A 29 -0.84 3.17 -25.12
C LEU A 29 -1.15 2.33 -26.36
N SER A 30 -0.97 2.93 -27.53
CA SER A 30 -1.09 2.27 -28.83
C SER A 30 0.23 2.31 -29.60
N VAL A 31 0.66 1.17 -30.15
CA VAL A 31 1.85 1.02 -31.00
C VAL A 31 1.51 0.01 -32.11
N GLY A 32 1.40 0.46 -33.36
CA GLY A 32 0.93 -0.41 -34.45
C GLY A 32 -0.42 -1.04 -34.09
N ASP A 33 -0.52 -2.37 -34.15
CA ASP A 33 -1.73 -3.12 -33.80
C ASP A 33 -1.89 -3.39 -32.29
N PHE A 34 -0.92 -2.98 -31.48
CA PHE A 34 -1.00 -3.12 -30.03
C PHE A 34 -1.75 -1.93 -29.42
N THR A 35 -2.68 -2.19 -28.51
CA THR A 35 -3.36 -1.18 -27.70
C THR A 35 -3.68 -1.77 -26.34
N GLY A 36 -3.21 -1.15 -25.27
CA GLY A 36 -3.37 -1.67 -23.90
C GLY A 36 -2.99 -0.68 -22.80
N GLU A 37 -3.23 -1.07 -21.56
CA GLU A 37 -2.78 -0.32 -20.39
C GLU A 37 -1.26 -0.23 -20.37
N TYR A 38 -0.72 0.79 -19.68
CA TYR A 38 0.71 0.98 -19.63
C TYR A 38 1.21 1.56 -18.30
N HIS A 39 2.52 1.40 -18.09
CA HIS A 39 3.27 2.07 -17.05
C HIS A 39 4.59 2.58 -17.63
N GLN A 40 4.93 3.83 -17.34
CA GLN A 40 6.20 4.43 -17.75
C GLN A 40 7.20 4.44 -16.59
N SER A 41 8.46 4.09 -16.88
CA SER A 41 9.54 4.20 -15.89
C SER A 41 9.72 5.64 -15.41
N PRO A 42 10.15 5.90 -14.17
CA PRO A 42 10.30 7.26 -13.63
C PRO A 42 11.13 8.22 -14.50
N LYS A 43 12.16 7.73 -15.18
CA LYS A 43 13.02 8.52 -16.11
C LYS A 43 12.54 8.48 -17.57
N GLY A 44 11.38 7.90 -17.86
CA GLY A 44 10.79 7.87 -19.18
C GLY A 44 11.47 6.98 -20.22
N LYS A 45 12.58 6.29 -19.87
CA LYS A 45 13.34 5.45 -20.80
C LYS A 45 12.55 4.22 -21.26
N PHE A 46 11.83 3.59 -20.34
CA PHE A 46 11.06 2.39 -20.59
C PHE A 46 9.56 2.63 -20.43
N ILE A 47 8.76 1.96 -21.25
CA ILE A 47 7.30 1.88 -21.09
C ILE A 47 6.91 0.41 -21.21
N LEU A 48 6.30 -0.14 -20.17
CA LEU A 48 5.66 -1.44 -20.20
C LEU A 48 4.20 -1.23 -20.60
N ALA A 49 3.69 -1.97 -21.57
CA ALA A 49 2.27 -1.96 -21.90
C ALA A 49 1.73 -3.38 -22.00
N TRP A 50 0.49 -3.60 -21.58
CA TRP A 50 -0.15 -4.91 -21.54
C TRP A 50 -1.63 -4.85 -21.93
N LYS A 51 -2.13 -5.98 -22.43
CA LYS A 51 -3.54 -6.16 -22.78
C LYS A 51 -3.97 -7.55 -22.37
N ASP A 52 -4.99 -7.65 -21.52
CA ASP A 52 -5.67 -8.93 -21.27
C ASP A 52 -6.59 -9.25 -22.46
N GLN A 53 -6.56 -10.51 -22.91
CA GLN A 53 -7.38 -11.01 -24.02
C GLN A 53 -7.91 -12.41 -23.70
N LYS A 54 -8.69 -12.54 -22.62
CA LYS A 54 -9.41 -13.79 -22.26
C LYS A 54 -8.49 -15.02 -22.34
N GLU A 55 -7.45 -15.05 -21.51
CA GLU A 55 -6.40 -16.09 -21.42
C GLU A 55 -5.28 -16.01 -22.50
N ASN A 56 -5.39 -15.11 -23.48
CA ASN A 56 -4.39 -14.90 -24.53
C ASN A 56 -3.73 -13.51 -24.48
N GLY A 57 -3.57 -12.95 -23.29
CA GLY A 57 -2.98 -11.63 -23.10
C GLY A 57 -1.57 -11.48 -23.68
N LYS A 58 -1.19 -10.22 -23.90
CA LYS A 58 0.10 -9.83 -24.48
C LYS A 58 0.66 -8.64 -23.72
N TYR A 59 1.98 -8.52 -23.74
CA TYR A 59 2.66 -7.33 -23.26
C TYR A 59 3.85 -6.98 -24.15
N ILE A 60 4.19 -5.69 -24.16
CA ILE A 60 5.35 -5.14 -24.84
C ILE A 60 6.15 -4.29 -23.86
N LEU A 61 7.47 -4.26 -24.04
CA LEU A 61 8.36 -3.31 -23.38
C LEU A 61 8.96 -2.42 -24.46
N LEU A 62 8.72 -1.12 -24.36
CA LEU A 62 9.37 -0.11 -25.18
C LEU A 62 10.64 0.37 -24.48
N GLU A 63 11.73 0.55 -25.23
CA GLU A 63 12.93 1.27 -24.81
C GLU A 63 13.14 2.45 -25.76
N LYS A 64 13.11 3.68 -25.21
CA LYS A 64 13.22 4.93 -26.00
C LYS A 64 12.24 4.96 -27.19
N GLY A 65 11.01 4.51 -26.97
CA GLY A 65 9.93 4.48 -27.96
C GLY A 65 9.99 3.32 -28.96
N LYS A 66 10.95 2.39 -28.86
CA LYS A 66 11.03 1.21 -29.75
C LYS A 66 10.68 -0.06 -29.01
N ILE A 67 9.97 -0.98 -29.67
CA ILE A 67 9.68 -2.30 -29.10
C ILE A 67 11.01 -3.03 -28.88
N LYS A 68 11.32 -3.28 -27.60
CA LYS A 68 12.48 -4.06 -27.15
C LYS A 68 12.10 -5.52 -26.93
N LEU A 69 10.92 -5.76 -26.36
CA LEU A 69 10.40 -7.08 -26.02
C LEU A 69 8.91 -7.14 -26.33
N GLN A 70 8.45 -8.28 -26.84
CA GLN A 70 7.04 -8.61 -27.00
C GLN A 70 6.83 -10.08 -26.63
N ALA A 71 5.85 -10.34 -25.76
CA ALA A 71 5.57 -11.69 -25.28
C ALA A 71 4.10 -11.87 -24.87
N LYS A 72 3.72 -13.12 -24.60
CA LYS A 72 2.38 -13.51 -24.15
C LYS A 72 2.37 -13.77 -22.64
N MET A 73 1.25 -13.46 -22.00
CA MET A 73 0.91 -13.81 -20.62
C MET A 73 -0.60 -14.01 -20.55
N ARG A 74 -1.12 -14.95 -19.75
CA ARG A 74 -2.55 -15.30 -19.81
C ARG A 74 -3.45 -14.13 -19.45
N HIS A 75 -3.26 -13.56 -18.26
CA HIS A 75 -4.03 -12.41 -17.76
C HIS A 75 -3.12 -11.30 -17.21
N PRO A 76 -2.39 -10.59 -18.08
CA PRO A 76 -1.45 -9.58 -17.66
C PRO A 76 -2.17 -8.40 -17.00
N ASN A 77 -1.74 -8.02 -15.80
CA ASN A 77 -2.31 -6.92 -15.03
C ASN A 77 -1.26 -6.34 -14.04
N ASN A 78 -1.57 -5.24 -13.36
CA ASN A 78 -0.75 -4.60 -12.32
C ASN A 78 0.72 -4.40 -12.74
N GLY A 79 0.93 -3.96 -13.98
CA GLY A 79 2.25 -3.79 -14.56
C GLY A 79 2.97 -2.53 -14.03
N MET A 80 4.26 -2.65 -13.75
CA MET A 80 5.13 -1.53 -13.38
C MET A 80 6.53 -1.72 -13.93
N VAL A 81 7.24 -0.65 -14.30
CA VAL A 81 8.61 -0.74 -14.84
C VAL A 81 9.55 0.25 -14.18
N SER A 82 10.75 -0.21 -13.85
CA SER A 82 11.84 0.57 -13.25
C SER A 82 12.74 1.23 -14.31
N ASN A 83 13.66 2.10 -13.89
CA ASN A 83 14.56 2.80 -14.82
C ASN A 83 15.53 1.89 -15.59
N PRO A 84 16.01 0.76 -15.03
CA PRO A 84 16.80 -0.22 -15.80
C PRO A 84 15.97 -1.12 -16.72
N GLY A 85 14.64 -1.00 -16.71
CA GLY A 85 13.76 -1.84 -17.52
C GLY A 85 13.45 -3.21 -16.89
N VAL A 86 13.76 -3.40 -15.60
CA VAL A 86 13.17 -4.49 -14.81
C VAL A 86 11.72 -4.13 -14.52
N PHE A 87 10.81 -5.06 -14.69
CA PHE A 87 9.38 -4.79 -14.57
C PHE A 87 8.63 -5.88 -13.82
N ILE A 88 7.52 -5.47 -13.23
CA ILE A 88 6.51 -6.32 -12.64
C ILE A 88 5.41 -6.53 -13.68
N LEU A 89 4.90 -7.74 -13.77
CA LEU A 89 3.63 -8.02 -14.43
C LEU A 89 2.94 -9.18 -13.71
N SER A 90 1.66 -9.01 -13.39
CA SER A 90 0.88 -9.99 -12.66
C SER A 90 0.02 -10.82 -13.60
N ASP A 91 -0.12 -12.11 -13.32
CA ASP A 91 -1.12 -12.98 -13.95
C ASP A 91 -2.29 -13.15 -12.99
N LEU A 92 -3.41 -12.49 -13.28
CA LEU A 92 -4.63 -12.49 -12.46
C LEU A 92 -5.68 -13.41 -13.09
N THR A 93 -5.78 -14.64 -12.63
CA THR A 93 -6.79 -15.56 -13.14
C THR A 93 -8.17 -15.26 -12.54
N SER A 94 -9.21 -15.27 -13.38
CA SER A 94 -10.60 -15.18 -12.92
C SER A 94 -11.13 -16.50 -12.34
N LYS A 95 -10.47 -17.63 -12.64
CA LYS A 95 -10.92 -18.98 -12.25
C LYS A 95 -10.40 -19.44 -10.88
N GLY A 96 -9.48 -18.69 -10.27
CA GLY A 96 -8.95 -19.00 -8.94
C GLY A 96 -8.71 -17.73 -8.15
N MET A 97 -9.03 -17.73 -6.85
CA MET A 97 -8.75 -16.60 -5.96
C MET A 97 -7.25 -16.52 -5.60
N TYR A 98 -6.38 -16.56 -6.60
CA TYR A 98 -4.92 -16.53 -6.46
C TYR A 98 -4.32 -15.73 -7.62
N GLY A 99 -3.23 -15.01 -7.36
CA GLY A 99 -2.47 -14.31 -8.39
C GLY A 99 -1.04 -14.82 -8.49
N VAL A 100 -0.42 -14.62 -9.65
CA VAL A 100 1.02 -14.89 -9.82
C VAL A 100 1.74 -13.59 -10.13
N PHE A 101 2.65 -13.20 -9.24
CA PHE A 101 3.48 -12.03 -9.35
C PHE A 101 4.78 -12.37 -10.08
N HIS A 102 5.05 -11.73 -11.21
CA HIS A 102 6.29 -11.90 -11.95
C HIS A 102 7.15 -10.64 -11.85
N ILE A 103 8.45 -10.82 -11.65
CA ILE A 103 9.49 -9.81 -11.88
C ILE A 103 10.34 -10.30 -13.04
N ILE A 104 10.44 -9.49 -14.08
CA ILE A 104 11.06 -9.84 -15.37
C ILE A 104 12.08 -8.77 -15.73
N ASN A 105 13.25 -9.18 -16.26
CA ASN A 105 14.26 -8.22 -16.72
C ASN A 105 13.93 -7.70 -18.14
N SER A 106 14.69 -6.70 -18.60
CA SER A 106 14.45 -6.08 -19.92
C SER A 106 14.68 -7.01 -21.13
N TYR A 107 15.20 -8.22 -20.90
CA TYR A 107 15.42 -9.26 -21.90
C TYR A 107 14.32 -10.34 -21.90
N GLY A 108 13.33 -10.24 -20.99
CA GLY A 108 12.24 -11.20 -20.87
C GLY A 108 12.54 -12.38 -19.93
N GLU A 109 13.68 -12.39 -19.25
CA GLU A 109 14.00 -13.42 -18.25
C GLU A 109 13.19 -13.18 -16.97
N THR A 110 12.50 -14.22 -16.48
CA THR A 110 11.82 -14.16 -15.18
C THR A 110 12.84 -14.26 -14.06
N LEU A 111 12.98 -13.17 -13.30
CA LEU A 111 13.86 -13.10 -12.13
C LEU A 111 13.20 -13.71 -10.89
N ILE A 112 11.93 -13.40 -10.66
CA ILE A 112 11.12 -13.91 -9.54
C ILE A 112 9.73 -14.25 -10.06
N LYS A 113 9.20 -15.40 -9.61
CA LYS A 113 7.81 -15.81 -9.81
C LYS A 113 7.21 -16.21 -8.46
N GLN A 114 6.34 -15.38 -7.90
CA GLN A 114 5.67 -15.64 -6.64
C GLN A 114 4.19 -15.93 -6.86
N ARG A 115 3.73 -17.10 -6.42
CA ARG A 115 2.29 -17.38 -6.32
C ARG A 115 1.75 -16.83 -4.99
N CYS A 116 0.73 -16.00 -5.04
CA CYS A 116 -0.01 -15.52 -3.88
C CYS A 116 -1.31 -16.33 -3.76
N ARG A 117 -1.59 -16.91 -2.58
CA ARG A 117 -2.77 -17.77 -2.37
C ARG A 117 -4.10 -17.01 -2.33
N ALA A 118 -4.06 -15.70 -2.16
CA ALA A 118 -5.19 -14.78 -2.29
C ALA A 118 -5.01 -13.93 -3.56
N ASN A 119 -6.07 -13.21 -3.95
CA ASN A 119 -6.00 -12.23 -5.03
C ASN A 119 -4.93 -11.18 -4.73
N MET A 120 -4.31 -10.65 -5.78
CA MET A 120 -3.28 -9.62 -5.63
C MET A 120 -3.88 -8.23 -5.74
N GLY A 121 -3.41 -7.36 -4.88
CA GLY A 121 -3.69 -5.93 -4.87
C GLY A 121 -2.51 -5.15 -5.44
N PRO A 122 -2.24 -3.95 -4.90
CA PRO A 122 -1.18 -3.08 -5.38
C PRO A 122 0.21 -3.73 -5.37
N THR A 123 1.01 -3.33 -6.34
CA THR A 123 2.41 -3.73 -6.51
C THR A 123 3.30 -2.49 -6.45
N GLY A 124 4.61 -2.69 -6.27
CA GLY A 124 5.59 -1.61 -6.27
C GLY A 124 6.95 -2.12 -6.69
N ILE A 125 7.70 -1.35 -7.48
CA ILE A 125 9.10 -1.62 -7.81
C ILE A 125 9.93 -0.37 -7.51
N SER A 126 11.14 -0.55 -6.99
CA SER A 126 12.07 0.56 -6.78
C SER A 126 12.56 1.13 -8.12
N ASP A 127 12.81 2.43 -8.15
CA ASP A 127 13.29 3.15 -9.35
C ASP A 127 14.56 2.54 -9.95
N ASP A 128 15.42 1.97 -9.10
CA ASP A 128 16.67 1.29 -9.47
C ASP A 128 16.48 -0.21 -9.82
N GLY A 129 15.25 -0.72 -9.76
CA GLY A 129 14.90 -2.10 -10.11
C GLY A 129 15.46 -3.16 -9.17
N ARG A 130 15.90 -2.80 -7.96
CA ARG A 130 16.52 -3.72 -7.00
C ARG A 130 15.54 -4.34 -6.01
N PHE A 131 14.41 -3.70 -5.77
CA PHE A 131 13.42 -4.16 -4.80
C PHE A 131 12.02 -4.08 -5.36
N ALA A 132 11.15 -4.95 -4.86
CA ALA A 132 9.74 -4.94 -5.23
C ALA A 132 8.85 -5.41 -4.09
N VAL A 133 7.57 -5.04 -4.17
CA VAL A 133 6.51 -5.53 -3.29
C VAL A 133 5.28 -5.97 -4.08
N CYS A 134 4.54 -6.89 -3.49
CA CYS A 134 3.14 -7.13 -3.84
C CYS A 134 2.33 -7.37 -2.56
N GLN A 135 1.09 -6.89 -2.55
CA GLN A 135 0.17 -7.14 -1.45
C GLN A 135 -0.92 -8.11 -1.88
N ALA A 136 -1.16 -9.12 -1.06
CA ALA A 136 -2.32 -9.98 -1.19
C ALA A 136 -3.54 -9.30 -0.55
N LEU A 137 -4.67 -9.34 -1.25
CA LEU A 137 -5.96 -8.84 -0.78
C LEU A 137 -6.52 -9.72 0.32
N GLU A 138 -7.54 -9.20 1.00
CA GLU A 138 -8.25 -9.92 2.05
C GLU A 138 -8.89 -11.20 1.51
N SER A 139 -8.80 -12.26 2.31
CA SER A 139 -9.56 -13.48 2.14
C SER A 139 -9.80 -14.15 3.49
N THR A 140 -11.01 -14.64 3.69
CA THR A 140 -11.43 -15.34 4.92
C THR A 140 -10.79 -16.73 5.08
N SER A 141 -10.22 -17.30 4.02
CA SER A 141 -9.75 -18.69 4.00
C SER A 141 -8.29 -18.87 3.58
N LYS A 142 -7.61 -17.81 3.13
CA LYS A 142 -6.27 -17.92 2.56
C LYS A 142 -5.21 -17.44 3.54
N SER A 143 -4.18 -18.25 3.72
CA SER A 143 -3.03 -17.94 4.57
C SER A 143 -2.26 -16.67 4.16
N ASP A 144 -2.49 -16.17 2.96
CA ASP A 144 -1.81 -14.99 2.41
C ASP A 144 -2.65 -13.72 2.56
N SER A 145 -3.86 -13.81 3.12
CA SER A 145 -4.77 -12.70 3.34
C SER A 145 -4.05 -11.50 3.95
N CYS A 146 -4.20 -10.33 3.31
CA CYS A 146 -3.66 -9.04 3.75
C CYS A 146 -2.12 -8.94 3.82
N LYS A 147 -1.36 -9.98 3.45
CA LYS A 147 0.11 -9.98 3.59
C LYS A 147 0.78 -9.19 2.49
N LEU A 148 1.72 -8.35 2.88
CA LEU A 148 2.69 -7.68 2.01
C LEU A 148 3.94 -8.54 1.88
N PHE A 149 4.38 -8.77 0.65
CA PHE A 149 5.59 -9.50 0.31
C PHE A 149 6.63 -8.49 -0.16
N PHE A 150 7.86 -8.58 0.34
CA PHE A 150 8.96 -7.71 -0.06
C PHE A 150 10.15 -8.50 -0.56
N PHE A 151 10.68 -8.12 -1.72
CA PHE A 151 11.69 -8.88 -2.46
C PHE A 151 12.96 -8.08 -2.70
N ASP A 152 14.09 -8.78 -2.60
CA ASP A 152 15.36 -8.38 -3.20
C ASP A 152 15.48 -9.04 -4.58
N ILE A 153 15.43 -8.21 -5.62
CA ILE A 153 15.46 -8.65 -7.02
C ILE A 153 16.86 -9.14 -7.40
N LYS A 154 17.91 -8.45 -6.94
CA LYS A 154 19.29 -8.80 -7.28
C LYS A 154 19.62 -10.20 -6.78
N ASN A 155 19.22 -10.50 -5.54
CA ASN A 155 19.44 -11.80 -4.90
C ASN A 155 18.30 -12.80 -5.15
N ARG A 156 17.28 -12.43 -5.95
CA ARG A 156 16.09 -13.25 -6.27
C ARG A 156 15.40 -13.83 -5.03
N LYS A 157 15.31 -13.06 -3.95
CA LYS A 157 14.90 -13.53 -2.63
C LYS A 157 13.70 -12.76 -2.09
N LEU A 158 12.74 -13.49 -1.52
CA LEU A 158 11.73 -12.91 -0.61
C LEU A 158 12.42 -12.56 0.72
N LEU A 159 12.45 -11.27 1.06
CA LEU A 159 13.05 -10.78 2.31
C LEU A 159 12.13 -11.04 3.49
N TRP A 160 10.86 -10.62 3.38
CA TRP A 160 9.84 -10.90 4.39
C TRP A 160 8.43 -10.88 3.81
N LYS A 161 7.52 -11.43 4.59
CA LYS A 161 6.09 -11.51 4.30
C LYS A 161 5.29 -11.39 5.60
N LYS A 162 4.55 -10.30 5.76
CA LYS A 162 3.74 -10.06 6.97
C LYS A 162 2.49 -9.23 6.68
N VAL A 163 1.55 -9.20 7.61
CA VAL A 163 0.46 -8.22 7.59
C VAL A 163 1.05 -6.89 8.06
N PRO A 164 0.96 -5.80 7.27
CA PRO A 164 1.39 -4.49 7.74
C PRO A 164 0.52 -4.01 8.90
N GLU A 165 1.14 -3.36 9.89
CA GLU A 165 0.49 -2.74 11.05
C GLU A 165 -0.56 -1.69 10.64
N THR A 166 -0.44 -1.14 9.44
CA THR A 166 -1.38 -0.15 8.88
C THR A 166 -2.61 -0.79 8.23
N VAL A 167 -2.74 -2.12 8.22
CA VAL A 167 -3.89 -2.84 7.67
C VAL A 167 -4.78 -3.35 8.81
N GLY A 168 -5.85 -2.61 9.10
CA GLY A 168 -6.87 -2.97 10.09
C GLY A 168 -8.08 -3.73 9.51
N THR A 169 -9.06 -4.04 10.37
CA THR A 169 -10.25 -4.88 10.08
C THR A 169 -11.27 -4.30 9.10
N GLU A 170 -11.11 -3.05 8.64
CA GLU A 170 -11.83 -2.50 7.47
C GLU A 170 -10.89 -1.70 6.53
N LEU A 171 -9.65 -2.20 6.44
CA LEU A 171 -8.77 -2.09 5.28
C LEU A 171 -8.46 -0.68 4.75
N SER A 172 -7.67 0.09 5.51
CA SER A 172 -6.86 1.14 4.91
C SER A 172 -5.70 0.51 4.12
N TRP A 173 -5.96 0.05 2.90
CA TRP A 173 -4.90 -0.46 2.03
C TRP A 173 -3.90 0.64 1.65
N ALA A 174 -2.63 0.27 1.58
CA ALA A 174 -1.68 1.05 0.82
C ALA A 174 -2.14 1.05 -0.65
N LYS A 175 -2.27 2.24 -1.23
CA LYS A 175 -2.62 2.44 -2.64
C LYS A 175 -1.41 2.30 -3.56
N SER A 176 -0.24 2.62 -3.04
CA SER A 176 1.03 2.52 -3.75
C SER A 176 2.20 2.45 -2.78
N TYR A 177 3.39 2.23 -3.31
CA TYR A 177 4.62 2.08 -2.54
C TYR A 177 5.72 2.96 -3.12
N ARG A 178 6.59 3.47 -2.25
CA ARG A 178 7.80 4.20 -2.64
C ARG A 178 9.01 3.64 -1.90
N PHE A 179 10.15 3.62 -2.56
CA PHE A 179 11.39 3.07 -2.01
C PHE A 179 12.43 4.18 -1.88
N ASP A 180 13.02 4.31 -0.70
CA ASP A 180 14.28 5.01 -0.51
C ASP A 180 15.37 3.95 -0.34
N THR A 181 15.99 3.56 -1.46
CA THR A 181 16.96 2.46 -1.47
C THR A 181 18.29 2.84 -0.81
N LYS A 182 18.58 4.14 -0.67
CA LYS A 182 19.76 4.63 0.05
C LYS A 182 19.56 4.51 1.56
N LYS A 183 18.40 4.94 2.07
CA LYS A 183 18.05 4.84 3.49
C LYS A 183 17.49 3.48 3.89
N LYS A 184 17.26 2.58 2.92
CA LYS A 184 16.59 1.29 3.11
C LYS A 184 15.22 1.42 3.77
N ILE A 185 14.43 2.37 3.28
CA ILE A 185 13.07 2.62 3.75
C ILE A 185 12.05 2.34 2.66
N LEU A 186 11.06 1.52 2.99
CA LEU A 186 9.85 1.30 2.23
C LEU A 186 8.75 2.21 2.79
N TYR A 187 8.10 2.97 1.91
CA TYR A 187 6.94 3.79 2.25
C TYR A 187 5.68 3.11 1.72
N LEU A 188 4.72 2.87 2.60
CA LEU A 188 3.35 2.49 2.24
C LEU A 188 2.54 3.78 2.12
N ILE A 189 2.00 4.06 0.94
CA ILE A 189 1.23 5.27 0.67
C ILE A 189 -0.25 4.95 0.74
N HIS A 190 -0.96 5.58 1.67
CA HIS A 190 -2.39 5.40 1.90
C HIS A 190 -3.19 6.58 1.35
N GLY A 191 -4.52 6.49 1.38
CA GLY A 191 -5.39 7.63 1.11
C GLY A 191 -5.25 8.76 2.14
N LYS A 192 -5.79 9.93 1.83
CA LYS A 192 -5.77 11.14 2.69
C LYS A 192 -4.34 11.65 2.97
N ASN A 193 -3.44 11.54 2.01
CA ASN A 193 -2.03 11.96 2.10
C ASN A 193 -1.24 11.32 3.26
N ARG A 194 -1.65 10.12 3.70
CA ARG A 194 -0.96 9.38 4.76
C ARG A 194 0.10 8.48 4.15
N ALA A 195 1.29 8.45 4.74
CA ALA A 195 2.38 7.59 4.30
C ALA A 195 3.20 7.13 5.50
N TYR A 196 3.53 5.84 5.54
CA TYR A 196 4.21 5.26 6.70
C TYR A 196 5.42 4.43 6.31
N ARG A 197 6.44 4.47 7.17
CA ARG A 197 7.77 3.95 6.92
C ARG A 197 7.98 2.58 7.55
N TYR A 198 8.62 1.75 6.75
CA TYR A 198 9.11 0.44 7.09
C TYR A 198 10.58 0.35 6.76
N THR A 199 11.39 -0.26 7.62
CA THR A 199 12.74 -0.66 7.23
C THR A 199 12.67 -1.79 6.20
N PHE A 200 13.77 -2.02 5.47
CA PHE A 200 13.86 -3.16 4.56
C PHE A 200 13.87 -4.51 5.29
N GLU A 201 14.12 -4.52 6.59
CA GLU A 201 13.99 -5.68 7.48
C GLU A 201 12.54 -5.91 7.93
N GLY A 202 11.63 -4.97 7.63
CA GLY A 202 10.20 -5.08 7.92
C GLY A 202 9.80 -4.47 9.26
N THR A 203 10.65 -3.68 9.90
CA THR A 203 10.30 -2.96 11.14
C THR A 203 9.45 -1.74 10.82
N PHE A 204 8.31 -1.61 11.49
CA PHE A 204 7.43 -0.45 11.37
C PHE A 204 7.97 0.71 12.22
N LEU A 205 8.16 1.89 11.61
CA LEU A 205 8.81 3.03 12.27
C LEU A 205 7.84 4.11 12.76
N ASP A 206 6.62 4.12 12.23
CA ASP A 206 5.70 5.26 12.36
C ASP A 206 4.46 4.94 13.22
N SER A 207 4.61 4.11 14.26
CA SER A 207 3.49 3.71 15.12
C SER A 207 2.76 4.90 15.76
N LYS A 208 3.50 5.85 16.34
CA LYS A 208 2.92 7.06 16.94
C LYS A 208 2.20 7.94 15.92
N LEU A 209 2.80 8.13 14.75
CA LEU A 209 2.21 8.89 13.65
C LEU A 209 0.93 8.23 13.13
N TYR A 210 0.96 6.91 12.90
CA TYR A 210 -0.18 6.14 12.46
C TYR A 210 -1.34 6.24 13.45
N ARG A 211 -1.08 6.07 14.74
CA ARG A 211 -2.10 6.22 15.78
C ARG A 211 -2.69 7.63 15.80
N HIS A 212 -1.85 8.66 15.69
CA HIS A 212 -2.31 10.05 15.57
C HIS A 212 -3.24 10.25 14.36
N ASP A 213 -2.89 9.67 13.21
CA ASP A 213 -3.69 9.76 11.99
C ASP A 213 -5.01 8.99 12.11
N CYS A 214 -5.01 7.82 12.76
CA CYS A 214 -6.22 7.07 13.10
C CYS A 214 -7.16 7.88 14.01
N ILE A 215 -6.60 8.58 15.00
CA ILE A 215 -7.35 9.47 15.89
C ILE A 215 -7.94 10.67 15.13
N SER A 216 -7.14 11.32 14.29
CA SER A 216 -7.50 12.60 13.67
C SER A 216 -8.45 12.45 12.47
N VAL A 217 -8.16 11.50 11.58
CA VAL A 217 -8.83 11.36 10.27
C VAL A 217 -9.32 9.95 9.95
N GLY A 218 -9.01 8.95 10.79
CA GLY A 218 -9.41 7.57 10.60
C GLY A 218 -10.91 7.31 10.71
N ASN A 219 -11.39 6.17 10.20
CA ASN A 219 -12.77 5.72 10.43
C ASN A 219 -12.99 5.33 11.91
N ASP A 220 -14.21 4.96 12.28
CA ASP A 220 -14.58 4.59 13.65
C ASP A 220 -13.79 3.37 14.17
N ILE A 221 -13.44 2.43 13.29
CA ILE A 221 -12.64 1.24 13.63
C ILE A 221 -11.17 1.60 13.86
N GLU A 222 -10.54 2.34 12.93
CA GLU A 222 -9.18 2.89 13.08
C GLU A 222 -9.10 3.72 14.38
N PHE A 223 -10.10 4.54 14.65
CA PHE A 223 -10.19 5.35 15.86
C PHE A 223 -10.28 4.48 17.13
N LEU A 224 -11.12 3.44 17.12
CA LEU A 224 -11.28 2.54 18.26
C LEU A 224 -9.98 1.78 18.58
N GLU A 225 -9.29 1.24 17.57
CA GLU A 225 -8.02 0.55 17.79
C GLU A 225 -6.95 1.51 18.31
N ALA A 226 -6.86 2.73 17.74
CA ALA A 226 -5.95 3.76 18.23
C ALA A 226 -6.20 4.14 19.69
N LEU A 227 -7.48 4.19 20.12
CA LEU A 227 -7.81 4.43 21.53
C LEU A 227 -7.39 3.28 22.46
N LYS A 228 -7.49 2.02 22.00
CA LYS A 228 -7.04 0.87 22.79
C LYS A 228 -5.52 0.90 22.98
N GLU A 229 -4.77 1.17 21.91
CA GLU A 229 -3.32 1.33 21.99
C GLU A 229 -2.93 2.51 22.89
N LEU A 230 -3.63 3.64 22.74
CA LEU A 230 -3.42 4.80 23.60
C LEU A 230 -3.65 4.43 25.07
N LYS A 231 -4.75 3.74 25.40
CA LYS A 231 -5.03 3.27 26.76
C LYS A 231 -3.89 2.42 27.34
N VAL A 232 -3.27 1.55 26.54
CA VAL A 232 -2.13 0.72 26.99
C VAL A 232 -0.92 1.61 27.30
N GLU A 233 -0.53 2.51 26.39
CA GLU A 233 0.61 3.42 26.64
C GLU A 233 0.38 4.30 27.87
N LEU A 234 -0.85 4.80 28.03
CA LEU A 234 -1.25 5.57 29.19
C LEU A 234 -1.19 4.75 30.50
N SER A 235 -1.55 3.46 30.46
CA SER A 235 -1.40 2.61 31.66
C SER A 235 0.06 2.41 32.10
N GLU A 236 1.03 2.67 31.21
CA GLU A 236 2.47 2.54 31.47
C GLU A 236 3.13 3.91 31.80
N ASN A 237 2.52 5.03 31.40
CA ASN A 237 3.11 6.37 31.56
C ASN A 237 2.10 7.39 32.15
N THR A 238 2.46 7.90 33.33
CA THR A 238 1.53 8.54 34.28
C THR A 238 1.76 10.05 34.39
N ASP A 239 1.79 10.82 33.30
CA ASP A 239 1.68 12.30 33.39
C ASP A 239 0.25 12.76 33.06
N PRO A 240 -0.59 13.08 34.08
CA PRO A 240 -1.98 13.53 33.91
C PRO A 240 -2.17 14.70 32.93
N ARG A 241 -1.15 15.54 32.71
CA ARG A 241 -1.26 16.72 31.82
C ARG A 241 -1.35 16.34 30.35
N GLU A 242 -0.71 15.25 29.93
CA GLU A 242 -0.83 14.75 28.56
C GLU A 242 -2.25 14.23 28.28
N TYR A 243 -2.94 13.74 29.31
CA TYR A 243 -4.30 13.20 29.19
C TYR A 243 -5.34 14.29 28.95
N ASP A 244 -5.35 15.32 29.80
CA ASP A 244 -6.36 16.38 29.72
C ASP A 244 -6.33 17.09 28.36
N ALA A 245 -5.13 17.26 27.80
CA ALA A 245 -4.93 17.81 26.46
C ALA A 245 -5.56 16.94 25.34
N LEU A 246 -5.68 15.62 25.54
CA LEU A 246 -6.20 14.67 24.56
C LEU A 246 -7.72 14.46 24.67
N ILE A 247 -8.32 14.56 25.86
CA ILE A 247 -9.74 14.21 26.07
C ILE A 247 -10.68 15.06 25.21
N ALA A 248 -10.51 16.38 25.18
CA ALA A 248 -11.41 17.26 24.42
C ALA A 248 -11.38 16.98 22.90
N PRO A 249 -10.20 16.85 22.25
CA PRO A 249 -10.11 16.40 20.86
C PRO A 249 -10.79 15.05 20.60
N LEU A 250 -10.59 14.06 21.48
CA LEU A 250 -11.17 12.72 21.33
C LEU A 250 -12.70 12.74 21.42
N LYS A 251 -13.25 13.47 22.40
CA LYS A 251 -14.70 13.68 22.54
C LYS A 251 -15.29 14.37 21.31
N ASN A 252 -14.61 15.37 20.76
CA ASN A 252 -15.06 16.05 19.56
C ASN A 252 -15.04 15.11 18.34
N ARG A 253 -14.00 14.29 18.20
CA ARG A 253 -13.90 13.31 17.10
C ARG A 253 -15.04 12.30 17.14
N LEU A 254 -15.37 11.78 18.32
CA LEU A 254 -16.45 10.80 18.53
C LEU A 254 -17.81 11.26 17.99
N LYS A 255 -18.10 12.56 18.02
CA LYS A 255 -19.37 13.12 17.51
C LYS A 255 -19.59 12.83 16.02
N ARG A 256 -18.53 12.58 15.25
CA ARG A 256 -18.59 12.34 13.80
C ARG A 256 -19.03 10.93 13.41
N PHE A 257 -18.98 9.98 14.34
CA PHE A 257 -19.38 8.61 14.05
C PHE A 257 -20.89 8.45 14.22
N SER A 258 -21.54 7.62 13.41
CA SER A 258 -22.99 7.36 13.48
C SER A 258 -23.32 5.94 13.91
N ASP A 259 -22.43 4.98 13.64
CA ASP A 259 -22.66 3.59 13.96
C ASP A 259 -22.77 3.36 15.49
N LYS A 260 -23.86 2.70 15.91
CA LYS A 260 -24.16 2.52 17.34
C LYS A 260 -23.20 1.55 18.01
N ASP A 261 -22.79 0.48 17.32
CA ASP A 261 -21.95 -0.55 17.91
C ASP A 261 -20.53 -0.03 18.12
N SER A 262 -19.91 0.53 17.08
CA SER A 262 -18.62 1.21 17.17
C SER A 262 -18.63 2.33 18.20
N LYS A 263 -19.65 3.20 18.20
CA LYS A 263 -19.76 4.26 19.21
C LYS A 263 -19.85 3.71 20.63
N SER A 264 -20.59 2.62 20.85
CA SER A 264 -20.67 1.99 22.18
C SER A 264 -19.30 1.52 22.66
N LYS A 265 -18.52 0.88 21.78
CA LYS A 265 -17.16 0.40 22.05
C LYS A 265 -16.20 1.55 22.32
N ILE A 266 -16.28 2.62 21.52
CA ILE A 266 -15.46 3.83 21.71
C ILE A 266 -15.77 4.50 23.06
N HIS A 267 -17.05 4.71 23.38
CA HIS A 267 -17.45 5.25 24.69
C HIS A 267 -16.93 4.38 25.84
N ARG A 268 -17.03 3.05 25.71
CA ARG A 268 -16.43 2.14 26.69
C ARG A 268 -14.92 2.43 26.88
N VAL A 269 -14.13 2.49 25.80
CA VAL A 269 -12.68 2.69 25.92
C VAL A 269 -12.35 4.06 26.50
N LEU A 270 -13.07 5.12 26.11
CA LEU A 270 -12.91 6.45 26.71
C LEU A 270 -13.25 6.46 28.21
N GLY A 271 -14.30 5.75 28.62
CA GLY A 271 -14.61 5.59 30.05
C GLY A 271 -13.52 4.85 30.81
N GLU A 272 -12.92 3.83 30.21
CA GLU A 272 -11.77 3.12 30.78
C GLU A 272 -10.53 4.03 30.91
N ILE A 273 -10.25 4.88 29.91
CA ILE A 273 -9.17 5.87 29.96
C ILE A 273 -9.40 6.89 31.08
N LEU A 274 -10.61 7.45 31.19
CA LEU A 274 -10.95 8.42 32.24
C LEU A 274 -10.88 7.79 33.64
N TYR A 275 -11.29 6.52 33.77
CA TYR A 275 -11.21 5.79 35.01
C TYR A 275 -9.76 5.56 35.45
N LEU A 276 -8.86 5.20 34.53
CA LEU A 276 -7.42 5.07 34.80
C LEU A 276 -6.80 6.39 35.32
N GLN A 277 -7.40 7.52 34.99
CA GLN A 277 -6.98 8.85 35.43
C GLN A 277 -7.65 9.34 36.71
N GLY A 278 -8.49 8.50 37.36
CA GLY A 278 -9.25 8.90 38.53
C GLY A 278 -10.40 9.87 38.24
N ASN A 279 -10.67 10.21 36.97
CA ASN A 279 -11.83 11.00 36.59
C ASN A 279 -13.09 10.12 36.55
N ASN A 280 -13.55 9.75 37.75
CA ASN A 280 -14.68 8.85 37.94
C ASN A 280 -15.98 9.42 37.36
N ALA A 281 -16.20 10.73 37.47
CA ALA A 281 -17.40 11.39 36.93
C ALA A 281 -17.48 11.27 35.41
N GLY A 282 -16.39 11.59 34.70
CA GLY A 282 -16.33 11.44 33.24
C GLY A 282 -16.37 9.98 32.78
N ALA A 283 -15.78 9.07 33.56
CA ALA A 283 -15.86 7.63 33.29
C ALA A 283 -17.30 7.11 33.36
N ILE A 284 -18.05 7.52 34.39
CA ILE A 284 -19.48 7.18 34.56
C ILE A 284 -20.30 7.64 33.36
N GLU A 285 -20.14 8.90 32.93
CA GLU A 285 -20.87 9.47 31.77
C GLU A 285 -20.67 8.62 30.49
N HIS A 286 -19.42 8.22 30.22
CA HIS A 286 -19.09 7.40 29.07
C HIS A 286 -19.58 5.96 29.19
N PHE A 287 -19.51 5.33 30.36
CA PHE A 287 -20.04 3.98 30.57
C PHE A 287 -21.57 3.92 30.45
N GLU A 288 -22.28 4.92 30.97
CA GLU A 288 -23.73 5.02 30.80
C GLU A 288 -24.10 5.17 29.33
N THR A 289 -23.40 6.04 28.61
CA THR A 289 -23.64 6.23 27.17
C THR A 289 -23.33 4.94 26.39
N ALA A 290 -22.26 4.24 26.73
CA ALA A 290 -21.91 2.95 26.12
C ALA A 290 -23.02 1.90 26.31
N LEU A 291 -23.55 1.76 27.54
CA LEU A 291 -24.62 0.81 27.85
C LEU A 291 -25.97 1.20 27.21
N LYS A 292 -26.24 2.51 27.09
CA LYS A 292 -27.44 3.00 26.39
C LYS A 292 -27.41 2.64 24.90
N LEU A 293 -26.23 2.70 24.28
CA LEU A 293 -26.04 2.33 22.87
C LEU A 293 -26.00 0.81 22.67
N ASN A 294 -25.32 0.09 23.55
CA ASN A 294 -25.21 -1.36 23.53
C ASN A 294 -25.17 -1.93 24.96
N PRO A 295 -26.29 -2.50 25.47
CA PRO A 295 -26.34 -3.08 26.81
C PRO A 295 -25.35 -4.24 27.05
N LYS A 296 -24.82 -4.85 25.98
CA LYS A 296 -23.87 -5.98 26.02
C LYS A 296 -22.39 -5.55 25.90
N VAL A 297 -22.08 -4.24 25.93
CA VAL A 297 -20.70 -3.72 25.76
C VAL A 297 -19.73 -4.08 26.92
N GLY A 298 -20.25 -4.60 28.03
CA GLY A 298 -19.46 -5.25 29.07
C GLY A 298 -18.98 -4.36 30.23
N VAL A 299 -19.54 -3.15 30.40
CA VAL A 299 -19.10 -2.18 31.44
C VAL A 299 -20.03 -2.07 32.66
N LYS A 300 -21.15 -2.81 32.69
CA LYS A 300 -22.19 -2.70 33.73
C LYS A 300 -21.64 -2.85 35.15
N ARG A 301 -20.89 -3.93 35.41
CA ARG A 301 -20.31 -4.19 36.75
C ARG A 301 -19.31 -3.12 37.17
N THR A 302 -18.52 -2.60 36.24
CA THR A 302 -17.54 -1.53 36.49
C THR A 302 -18.26 -0.24 36.85
N LEU A 303 -19.31 0.11 36.11
CA LEU A 303 -20.16 1.28 36.38
C LEU A 303 -20.84 1.19 37.76
N ASP A 304 -21.43 0.04 38.09
CA ASP A 304 -22.11 -0.16 39.38
C ASP A 304 -21.16 -0.01 40.57
N LYS A 305 -19.89 -0.44 40.41
CA LYS A 305 -18.85 -0.24 41.44
C LYS A 305 -18.49 1.24 41.57
N LEU A 306 -18.20 1.89 40.45
CA LEU A 306 -17.85 3.30 40.39
C LEU A 306 -18.89 4.20 41.06
N LYS A 307 -20.18 3.98 40.79
CA LYS A 307 -21.29 4.74 41.38
C LYS A 307 -21.45 4.56 42.89
N LYS A 308 -20.92 3.47 43.46
CA LYS A 308 -20.95 3.25 44.92
C LYS A 308 -19.77 3.92 45.64
N THR A 309 -18.73 4.28 44.90
CA THR A 309 -17.48 4.85 45.44
C THR A 309 -17.33 6.34 45.11
N ALA A 310 -18.13 6.86 44.17
CA ALA A 310 -18.28 8.29 43.89
C ALA A 310 -19.33 8.91 44.81
#